data_AF-A0A956R9J3-F1
#
_entry.id   AF-A0A956R9J3-F1
#
_cell.length_a   1.000
_cell.length_b   1.000
_cell.length_c   1.000
_cell.angle_alpha   90.00
_cell.angle_beta   90.00
_cell.angle_gamma   90.00
#
_symmetry.space_group_name_H-M   'P 1'
#
loop_
_entity.id
_entity.type
_entity.pdbx_description
1 polymer ?
#
loop_
_entity_poly.entity_id
_entity_poly.type
_entity_poly.pdbx_seq_one_letter_code
_entity_poly.pdbx_strand_id
1 'polypeptide(L)'
;MSRSDVDWRIAYADEQLVAAHLCGLLVLSWRTGAGLEHVKAVADLQSTLVERGYAPLSILNIFSLEKKGGISDELRHEGRRLFERMARHYLAQAYVILGEGFWAAGIRAFLSGFTGRTSRKVETQTFGTVSDAMRWLGQLPGQPPWMRTGDQERVEHVEEVVLTAHSPSLGAPSLRTFAPTRPQRLMGMGGAAGDKGLWTACCGRVHVSYWTEHTNAADVARMHHDIAALASKEGGPVALLLFADPQTPLSQAEARTRTAAMLRELHRVIESVALVTPGSGMWSIVMSSMFRDIDAETTPSARWKTFEELEPAVDWLRERSQQHGRHVPRAKFIRGAIDALRVEAETGGSG
;
A
#
# COMPACT_ATOMS: atom_id res chain seq x y z
N MET A 1 -37.87 3.87 -23.18
CA MET A 1 -37.53 2.58 -22.53
C MET A 1 -38.32 2.51 -21.26
N SER A 2 -39.10 1.44 -21.08
CA SER A 2 -39.81 1.22 -19.81
C SER A 2 -38.79 0.89 -18.70
N ARG A 3 -39.11 1.17 -17.44
CA ARG A 3 -38.21 0.94 -16.29
C ARG A 3 -37.79 -0.54 -16.14
N SER A 4 -38.50 -1.48 -16.77
CA SER A 4 -38.29 -2.92 -16.67
C SER A 4 -37.32 -3.54 -17.70
N ASP A 5 -36.70 -2.76 -18.59
CA ASP A 5 -35.83 -3.29 -19.67
C ASP A 5 -34.32 -3.09 -19.43
N VAL A 6 -33.92 -2.69 -18.22
CA VAL A 6 -32.54 -2.38 -17.86
C VAL A 6 -31.87 -3.64 -17.29
N ASP A 7 -31.56 -4.58 -18.18
CA ASP A 7 -31.04 -5.90 -17.80
C ASP A 7 -29.52 -5.84 -17.58
N TRP A 8 -29.10 -6.04 -16.33
CA TRP A 8 -27.69 -6.17 -15.97
C TRP A 8 -27.13 -7.47 -16.51
N ARG A 9 -25.95 -7.40 -17.13
CA ARG A 9 -25.29 -8.59 -17.68
C ARG A 9 -23.99 -8.85 -16.96
N ILE A 10 -23.93 -9.96 -16.25
CA ILE A 10 -22.67 -10.53 -15.76
C ILE A 10 -21.93 -11.06 -16.98
N ALA A 11 -20.85 -10.38 -17.36
CA ALA A 11 -20.04 -10.75 -18.51
C ALA A 11 -18.87 -11.67 -18.13
N TYR A 12 -18.44 -11.62 -16.85
CA TYR A 12 -17.38 -12.44 -16.31
C TYR A 12 -17.59 -12.64 -14.81
N ALA A 13 -17.36 -13.84 -14.30
CA ALA A 13 -17.39 -14.12 -12.87
C ALA A 13 -16.50 -15.32 -12.52
N ASP A 14 -15.57 -15.11 -11.59
CA ASP A 14 -14.80 -16.16 -10.93
C ASP A 14 -14.55 -15.80 -9.45
N GLU A 15 -13.65 -16.53 -8.79
CA GLU A 15 -13.31 -16.33 -7.38
C GLU A 15 -12.61 -14.99 -7.07
N GLN A 16 -12.05 -14.32 -8.08
CA GLN A 16 -11.22 -13.12 -7.92
C GLN A 16 -11.88 -11.86 -8.49
N LEU A 17 -12.67 -12.01 -9.56
CA LEU A 17 -13.28 -10.92 -10.31
C LEU A 17 -14.71 -11.26 -10.70
N VAL A 18 -15.61 -10.30 -10.46
CA VAL A 18 -16.91 -10.22 -11.13
C VAL A 18 -16.96 -8.96 -11.97
N ALA A 19 -17.25 -9.10 -13.26
CA ALA A 19 -17.49 -8.00 -14.18
C ALA A 19 -18.93 -8.04 -14.67
N ALA A 20 -19.67 -6.97 -14.37
CA ALA A 20 -21.03 -6.77 -14.84
C ALA A 20 -21.12 -5.45 -15.59
N HIS A 21 -22.01 -5.35 -16.56
CA HIS A 21 -22.22 -4.10 -17.26
C HIS A 21 -23.70 -3.79 -17.44
N LEU A 22 -23.96 -2.49 -17.51
CA LEU A 22 -25.26 -1.92 -17.84
C LEU A 22 -25.07 -0.76 -18.82
N CYS A 23 -25.34 -1.03 -20.09
CA CYS A 23 -25.04 -0.09 -21.19
C CYS A 23 -23.56 0.36 -21.11
N GLY A 24 -23.30 1.66 -20.93
CA GLY A 24 -21.96 2.23 -20.80
C GLY A 24 -21.36 2.20 -19.37
N LEU A 25 -22.05 1.63 -18.38
CA LEU A 25 -21.48 1.40 -17.04
C LEU A 25 -20.87 0.00 -16.98
N LEU A 26 -19.58 -0.08 -16.63
CA LEU A 26 -18.89 -1.33 -16.33
C LEU A 26 -18.54 -1.37 -14.84
N VAL A 27 -19.07 -2.36 -14.12
CA VAL A 27 -18.78 -2.62 -12.71
C VAL A 27 -17.79 -3.77 -12.61
N LEU A 28 -16.67 -3.54 -11.95
CA LEU A 28 -15.60 -4.52 -11.73
C LEU A 28 -15.43 -4.72 -10.23
N SER A 29 -15.77 -5.89 -9.73
CA SER A 29 -15.63 -6.25 -8.32
C SER A 29 -14.46 -7.21 -8.13
N TRP A 30 -13.39 -6.72 -7.52
CA TRP A 30 -12.14 -7.42 -7.26
C TRP A 30 -12.13 -7.92 -5.80
N ARG A 31 -12.21 -9.24 -5.63
CA ARG A 31 -12.18 -9.91 -4.31
C ARG A 31 -10.76 -10.14 -3.81
N THR A 32 -9.85 -10.44 -4.74
CA THR A 32 -8.43 -10.63 -4.49
C THR A 32 -7.63 -9.72 -5.43
N GLY A 33 -6.33 -9.57 -5.16
CA GLY A 33 -5.46 -8.83 -6.07
C GLY A 33 -5.61 -9.34 -7.51
N ALA A 34 -5.63 -8.40 -8.47
CA ALA A 34 -5.86 -8.73 -9.87
C ALA A 34 -4.75 -9.63 -10.42
N GLY A 35 -5.10 -10.81 -10.94
CA GLY A 35 -4.18 -11.59 -11.78
C GLY A 35 -4.07 -11.01 -13.19
N LEU A 36 -2.97 -11.33 -13.89
CA LEU A 36 -2.76 -10.89 -15.28
C LEU A 36 -3.87 -11.35 -16.22
N GLU A 37 -4.37 -12.59 -16.03
CA GLU A 37 -5.47 -13.15 -16.82
C GLU A 37 -6.75 -12.33 -16.65
N HIS A 38 -7.09 -11.91 -15.43
CA HIS A 38 -8.25 -11.07 -15.16
C HIS A 38 -8.13 -9.69 -15.80
N VAL A 39 -6.93 -9.09 -15.81
CA VAL A 39 -6.70 -7.80 -16.50
C VAL A 39 -6.92 -7.95 -18.01
N LYS A 40 -6.50 -9.07 -18.61
CA LYS A 40 -6.79 -9.37 -20.03
C LYS A 40 -8.28 -9.58 -20.28
N ALA A 41 -8.98 -10.32 -19.40
CA ALA A 41 -10.43 -10.51 -19.51
C ALA A 41 -11.19 -9.17 -19.44
N VAL A 42 -10.80 -8.28 -18.52
CA VAL A 42 -11.35 -6.92 -18.44
C VAL A 42 -11.05 -6.13 -19.71
N ALA A 43 -9.85 -6.26 -20.27
CA ALA A 43 -9.46 -5.59 -21.51
C ALA A 43 -10.35 -6.01 -22.69
N ASP A 44 -10.57 -7.31 -22.86
CA ASP A 44 -11.39 -7.87 -23.93
C ASP A 44 -12.86 -7.47 -23.78
N LEU A 45 -13.36 -7.46 -22.54
CA LEU A 45 -14.71 -6.98 -22.22
C LEU A 45 -14.89 -5.50 -22.57
N GLN A 46 -13.94 -4.64 -22.17
CA GLN A 46 -14.01 -3.21 -22.49
C GLN A 46 -13.97 -2.97 -24.00
N SER A 47 -13.10 -3.66 -24.74
CA SER A 47 -13.07 -3.59 -26.20
C SER A 47 -14.40 -4.02 -26.81
N THR A 48 -14.97 -5.13 -26.36
CA THR A 48 -16.29 -5.62 -26.82
C THR A 48 -17.40 -4.58 -26.58
N LEU A 49 -17.39 -3.91 -25.42
CA LEU A 49 -18.39 -2.88 -25.13
C LEU A 49 -18.23 -1.64 -26.02
N VAL A 50 -17.00 -1.24 -26.32
CA VAL A 50 -16.72 -0.14 -27.26
C VAL A 50 -17.18 -0.50 -28.67
N GLU A 51 -16.87 -1.70 -29.15
CA GLU A 51 -17.28 -2.20 -30.48
C GLU A 51 -18.81 -2.28 -30.63
N ARG A 52 -19.51 -2.58 -29.54
CA ARG A 52 -20.99 -2.57 -29.47
C ARG A 52 -21.60 -1.17 -29.38
N GLY A 53 -20.78 -0.11 -29.36
CA GLY A 53 -21.25 1.27 -29.33
C GLY A 53 -21.66 1.77 -27.94
N TYR A 54 -21.22 1.11 -26.86
CA TYR A 54 -21.52 1.57 -25.48
C TYR A 54 -20.60 2.68 -24.98
N ALA A 55 -19.63 3.13 -25.80
CA ALA A 55 -18.75 4.24 -25.44
C ALA A 55 -19.47 5.61 -25.44
N PRO A 56 -19.07 6.55 -24.57
CA PRO A 56 -17.98 6.44 -23.61
C PRO A 56 -18.36 5.63 -22.36
N LEU A 57 -17.38 4.93 -21.78
CA LEU A 57 -17.58 4.02 -20.64
C LEU A 57 -17.35 4.73 -19.31
N SER A 58 -18.24 4.50 -18.36
CA SER A 58 -18.01 4.76 -16.94
C SER A 58 -17.61 3.46 -16.26
N ILE A 59 -16.49 3.44 -15.56
CA ILE A 59 -16.01 2.24 -14.88
C ILE A 59 -16.11 2.43 -13.37
N LEU A 60 -16.76 1.48 -12.70
CA LEU A 60 -16.80 1.40 -11.24
C LEU A 60 -15.96 0.20 -10.80
N ASN A 61 -14.75 0.47 -10.31
CA ASN A 61 -13.89 -0.55 -9.71
C ASN A 61 -14.18 -0.64 -8.22
N ILE A 62 -14.40 -1.84 -7.71
CA ILE A 62 -14.72 -2.13 -6.31
C ILE A 62 -13.68 -3.12 -5.81
N PHE A 63 -12.91 -2.75 -4.81
CA PHE A 63 -11.86 -3.60 -4.23
C PHE A 63 -12.23 -3.98 -2.82
N SER A 64 -12.26 -5.28 -2.53
CA SER A 64 -12.28 -5.79 -1.15
C SER A 64 -10.86 -6.02 -0.67
N LEU A 65 -10.55 -5.55 0.54
CA LEU A 65 -9.22 -5.67 1.15
C LEU A 65 -9.06 -6.94 2.00
N GLU A 66 -9.98 -7.90 1.90
CA GLU A 66 -9.95 -9.13 2.69
C GLU A 66 -8.72 -10.00 2.41
N LYS A 67 -8.16 -9.95 1.19
CA LYS A 67 -6.95 -10.71 0.82
C LYS A 67 -5.87 -9.79 0.25
N LYS A 68 -4.68 -9.82 0.89
CA LYS A 68 -3.48 -9.11 0.43
C LYS A 68 -2.95 -9.78 -0.85
N GLY A 69 -3.23 -9.19 -2.01
CA GLY A 69 -2.61 -9.56 -3.28
C GLY A 69 -1.51 -8.57 -3.66
N GLY A 70 -0.32 -9.07 -3.98
CA GLY A 70 0.75 -8.25 -4.56
C GLY A 70 0.41 -7.85 -6.00
N ILE A 71 0.76 -6.61 -6.39
CA ILE A 71 0.71 -6.17 -7.79
C ILE A 71 2.10 -6.39 -8.37
N SER A 72 2.25 -7.39 -9.26
CA SER A 72 3.51 -7.64 -9.98
C SER A 72 3.82 -6.53 -10.98
N ASP A 73 5.09 -6.39 -11.37
CA ASP A 73 5.49 -5.40 -12.38
C ASP A 73 4.84 -5.65 -13.74
N GLU A 74 4.69 -6.92 -14.12
CA GLU A 74 3.99 -7.32 -15.34
C GLU A 74 2.53 -6.84 -15.33
N LEU A 75 1.84 -7.01 -14.20
CA LEU A 75 0.48 -6.52 -14.03
C LEU A 75 0.40 -4.99 -14.11
N ARG A 76 1.37 -4.27 -13.55
CA ARG A 76 1.45 -2.80 -13.67
C ARG A 76 1.63 -2.37 -15.11
N HIS A 77 2.51 -3.05 -15.84
CA HIS A 77 2.79 -2.77 -17.24
C HIS A 77 1.54 -2.99 -18.10
N GLU A 78 0.87 -4.13 -17.94
CA GLU A 78 -0.33 -4.46 -18.72
C GLU A 78 -1.50 -3.55 -18.35
N GLY A 79 -1.70 -3.24 -17.05
CA GLY A 79 -2.71 -2.29 -16.60
C GLY A 79 -2.50 -0.88 -17.18
N ARG A 80 -1.25 -0.41 -17.24
CA ARG A 80 -0.90 0.87 -17.88
C ARG A 80 -1.21 0.84 -19.38
N ARG A 81 -0.77 -0.21 -20.07
CA ARG A 81 -1.00 -0.39 -21.51
C ARG A 81 -2.49 -0.41 -21.83
N LEU A 82 -3.29 -1.11 -21.02
CA LEU A 82 -4.74 -1.13 -21.14
C LEU A 82 -5.34 0.26 -20.96
N PHE A 83 -4.94 0.98 -19.90
CA PHE A 83 -5.42 2.33 -19.63
C PHE A 83 -5.11 3.27 -20.80
N GLU A 84 -3.87 3.29 -21.28
CA GLU A 84 -3.46 4.17 -22.40
C GLU A 84 -4.26 3.88 -23.68
N ARG A 85 -4.51 2.59 -23.97
CA ARG A 85 -5.31 2.17 -25.13
C ARG A 85 -6.78 2.59 -25.02
N MET A 86 -7.36 2.46 -23.84
CA MET A 86 -8.79 2.62 -23.62
C MET A 86 -9.20 4.00 -23.11
N ALA A 87 -8.27 4.84 -22.65
CA ALA A 87 -8.54 6.14 -22.03
C ALA A 87 -9.45 7.04 -22.87
N ARG A 88 -9.30 7.04 -24.20
CA ARG A 88 -10.13 7.85 -25.11
C ARG A 88 -11.60 7.40 -25.19
N HIS A 89 -11.88 6.19 -24.70
CA HIS A 89 -13.22 5.60 -24.66
C HIS A 89 -13.83 5.71 -23.26
N TYR A 90 -13.14 6.30 -22.29
CA TYR A 90 -13.63 6.46 -20.93
C TYR A 90 -14.24 7.83 -20.73
N LEU A 91 -15.39 7.84 -20.08
CA LEU A 91 -15.97 9.04 -19.49
C LEU A 91 -15.35 9.27 -18.11
N ALA A 92 -15.37 8.24 -17.27
CA ALA A 92 -14.92 8.34 -15.89
C ALA A 92 -14.52 6.98 -15.30
N GLN A 93 -13.73 7.03 -14.22
CA GLN A 93 -13.43 5.88 -13.38
C GLN A 93 -13.67 6.21 -11.90
N ALA A 94 -14.53 5.43 -11.26
CA ALA A 94 -14.73 5.45 -9.82
C ALA A 94 -14.04 4.25 -9.19
N TYR A 95 -13.33 4.48 -8.09
CA TYR A 95 -12.67 3.44 -7.30
C TYR A 95 -13.31 3.38 -5.92
N VAL A 96 -13.95 2.26 -5.57
CA VAL A 96 -14.52 2.01 -4.26
C VAL A 96 -13.61 1.04 -3.53
N ILE A 97 -13.04 1.47 -2.40
CA ILE A 97 -12.19 0.62 -1.57
C ILE A 97 -12.99 0.19 -0.36
N LEU A 98 -13.56 -1.02 -0.44
CA LEU A 98 -14.34 -1.63 0.64
C LEU A 98 -13.39 -2.07 1.74
N GLY A 99 -13.55 -1.46 2.90
CA GLY A 99 -12.73 -1.69 4.07
C GLY A 99 -12.61 -0.45 4.93
N GLU A 100 -12.48 -0.68 6.23
CA GLU A 100 -12.18 0.34 7.21
C GLU A 100 -10.70 0.35 7.56
N GLY A 101 -10.29 1.38 8.30
CA GLY A 101 -8.93 1.52 8.77
C GLY A 101 -7.94 2.02 7.72
N PHE A 102 -6.67 1.96 8.09
CA PHE A 102 -5.62 2.64 7.34
C PHE A 102 -5.39 2.08 5.95
N TRP A 103 -5.47 0.76 5.75
CA TRP A 103 -5.21 0.17 4.44
C TRP A 103 -6.15 0.73 3.38
N ALA A 104 -7.43 0.83 3.71
CA ALA A 104 -8.40 1.48 2.85
C ALA A 104 -8.08 2.96 2.66
N ALA A 105 -7.76 3.69 3.73
CA ALA A 105 -7.42 5.12 3.64
C ALA A 105 -6.14 5.38 2.81
N GLY A 106 -5.11 4.55 2.96
CA GLY A 106 -3.83 4.65 2.27
C GLY A 106 -3.93 4.32 0.79
N ILE A 107 -4.69 3.27 0.42
CA ILE A 107 -5.00 2.98 -0.99
C ILE A 107 -5.79 4.14 -1.60
N ARG A 108 -6.79 4.66 -0.89
CA ARG A 108 -7.57 5.81 -1.35
C ARG A 108 -6.71 7.05 -1.57
N ALA A 109 -5.83 7.38 -0.63
CA ALA A 109 -4.90 8.50 -0.74
C ALA A 109 -3.91 8.31 -1.89
N PHE A 110 -3.34 7.10 -2.04
CA PHE A 110 -2.43 6.76 -3.12
C PHE A 110 -3.11 6.89 -4.49
N LEU A 111 -4.28 6.26 -4.68
CA LEU A 111 -5.03 6.34 -5.93
C LEU A 111 -5.40 7.79 -6.26
N SER A 112 -5.83 8.57 -5.27
CA SER A 112 -6.17 9.99 -5.46
C SER A 112 -4.95 10.84 -5.87
N GLY A 113 -3.78 10.56 -5.29
CA GLY A 113 -2.52 11.22 -5.68
C GLY A 113 -2.01 10.79 -7.05
N PHE A 114 -2.20 9.52 -7.41
CA PHE A 114 -1.87 9.00 -8.73
C PHE A 114 -2.74 9.64 -9.81
N THR A 115 -4.07 9.65 -9.62
CA THR A 115 -5.03 10.18 -10.59
C THR A 115 -4.86 11.67 -10.82
N GLY A 116 -4.55 12.44 -9.77
CA GLY A 116 -4.22 13.86 -9.89
C GLY A 116 -3.00 14.17 -10.77
N ARG A 117 -2.07 13.22 -10.94
CA ARG A 117 -0.89 13.37 -11.80
C ARG A 117 -1.05 12.75 -13.18
N THR A 118 -1.81 11.65 -13.32
CA THR A 118 -1.81 10.84 -14.54
C THR A 118 -2.96 11.08 -15.51
N SER A 119 -4.04 11.77 -15.15
CA SER A 119 -5.18 11.93 -16.08
C SER A 119 -5.85 13.31 -16.05
N ARG A 120 -5.38 14.23 -16.90
CA ARG A 120 -6.26 15.33 -17.40
C ARG A 120 -7.36 14.84 -18.35
N LYS A 121 -7.30 13.57 -18.80
CA LYS A 121 -8.15 13.05 -19.90
C LYS A 121 -9.36 12.24 -19.44
N VAL A 122 -9.35 11.69 -18.22
CA VAL A 122 -10.44 10.84 -17.69
C VAL A 122 -10.71 11.26 -16.25
N GLU A 123 -11.94 11.63 -15.96
CA GLU A 123 -12.38 11.98 -14.61
C GLU A 123 -12.22 10.75 -13.70
N THR A 124 -11.42 10.86 -12.65
CA THR A 124 -11.14 9.72 -11.77
C THR A 124 -11.22 10.11 -10.31
N GLN A 125 -12.01 9.37 -9.52
CA GLN A 125 -12.19 9.64 -8.10
C GLN A 125 -12.28 8.35 -7.27
N THR A 126 -11.85 8.43 -6.02
CA THR A 126 -11.90 7.32 -5.07
C THR A 126 -12.94 7.57 -3.97
N PHE A 127 -13.65 6.52 -3.56
CA PHE A 127 -14.79 6.54 -2.64
C PHE A 127 -14.65 5.46 -1.57
N GLY A 128 -15.33 5.68 -0.45
CA GLY A 128 -15.48 4.67 0.62
C GLY A 128 -16.71 3.77 0.43
N THR A 129 -17.72 4.20 -0.34
CA THR A 129 -18.97 3.47 -0.53
C THR A 129 -19.36 3.41 -2.00
N VAL A 130 -20.13 2.38 -2.38
CA VAL A 130 -20.70 2.25 -3.73
C VAL A 130 -21.73 3.36 -3.99
N SER A 131 -22.57 3.67 -3.02
CA SER A 131 -23.58 4.74 -3.12
C SER A 131 -22.96 6.10 -3.48
N ASP A 132 -21.88 6.51 -2.81
CA ASP A 132 -21.22 7.79 -3.09
C ASP A 132 -20.57 7.81 -4.48
N ALA A 133 -19.94 6.70 -4.88
CA ALA A 133 -19.35 6.56 -6.19
C ALA A 133 -20.41 6.65 -7.31
N MET A 134 -21.55 5.97 -7.14
CA MET A 134 -22.65 5.99 -8.09
C MET A 134 -23.30 7.37 -8.18
N ARG A 135 -23.46 8.06 -7.05
CA ARG A 135 -23.98 9.44 -7.02
C ARG A 135 -23.05 10.38 -7.78
N TRP A 136 -21.73 10.28 -7.55
CA TRP A 136 -20.75 11.07 -8.29
C TRP A 136 -20.76 10.76 -9.79
N LEU A 137 -20.72 9.47 -10.15
CA LEU A 137 -20.78 9.04 -11.56
C LEU A 137 -22.00 9.64 -12.24
N GLY A 138 -23.18 9.60 -11.62
CA GLY A 138 -24.42 10.15 -12.19
C GLY A 138 -24.42 11.66 -12.41
N GLN A 139 -23.59 12.42 -11.70
CA GLN A 139 -23.50 13.88 -11.84
C GLN A 139 -22.62 14.34 -13.00
N LEU A 140 -21.84 13.43 -13.61
CA LEU A 140 -20.90 13.79 -14.65
C LEU A 140 -21.60 14.16 -15.98
N PRO A 141 -21.09 15.17 -16.71
CA PRO A 141 -21.59 15.49 -18.04
C PRO A 141 -21.37 14.33 -19.00
N GLY A 142 -22.30 14.10 -19.93
CA GLY A 142 -22.21 13.00 -20.89
C GLY A 142 -22.76 11.66 -20.38
N GLN A 143 -23.12 11.56 -19.09
CA GLN A 143 -23.80 10.37 -18.58
C GLN A 143 -25.21 10.23 -19.16
N PRO A 144 -25.64 8.99 -19.43
CA PRO A 144 -26.99 8.75 -19.92
C PRO A 144 -28.03 9.15 -18.85
N PRO A 145 -29.23 9.61 -19.26
CA PRO A 145 -30.24 10.12 -18.32
C PRO A 145 -30.59 9.14 -17.21
N TRP A 146 -30.54 7.84 -17.51
CA TRP A 146 -30.79 6.82 -16.51
C TRP A 146 -29.83 6.99 -15.33
N MET A 147 -28.51 7.11 -15.53
CA MET A 147 -27.52 7.18 -14.43
C MET A 147 -27.64 8.44 -13.53
N ARG A 148 -28.26 9.53 -14.01
CA ARG A 148 -28.23 10.83 -13.33
C ARG A 148 -29.02 10.93 -12.04
N THR A 149 -30.04 10.09 -11.87
CA THR A 149 -30.99 10.25 -10.77
C THR A 149 -30.51 9.69 -9.44
N GLY A 150 -29.32 9.08 -9.38
CA GLY A 150 -28.86 8.38 -8.17
C GLY A 150 -29.91 7.37 -7.68
N ASP A 151 -30.62 6.74 -8.64
CA ASP A 151 -31.78 5.90 -8.37
C ASP A 151 -31.38 4.81 -7.38
N GLN A 152 -31.97 4.84 -6.18
CA GLN A 152 -31.62 3.98 -5.06
C GLN A 152 -31.69 2.50 -5.46
N GLU A 153 -32.68 2.14 -6.28
CA GLU A 153 -32.87 0.81 -6.87
C GLU A 153 -31.62 0.33 -7.64
N ARG A 154 -30.87 1.23 -8.27
CA ARG A 154 -29.66 0.86 -9.02
C ARG A 154 -28.43 0.76 -8.15
N VAL A 155 -28.35 1.56 -7.09
CA VAL A 155 -27.32 1.38 -6.07
C VAL A 155 -27.50 0.00 -5.43
N GLU A 156 -28.75 -0.33 -5.07
CA GLU A 156 -29.11 -1.64 -4.53
C GLU A 156 -28.76 -2.78 -5.50
N HIS A 157 -29.00 -2.63 -6.79
CA HIS A 157 -28.62 -3.66 -7.76
C HIS A 157 -27.09 -3.80 -7.95
N VAL A 158 -26.34 -2.70 -7.95
CA VAL A 158 -24.87 -2.76 -7.96
C VAL A 158 -24.37 -3.44 -6.68
N GLU A 159 -24.96 -3.11 -5.55
CA GLU A 159 -24.67 -3.76 -4.27
C GLU A 159 -25.03 -5.25 -4.30
N GLU A 160 -26.13 -5.65 -4.94
CA GLU A 160 -26.49 -7.06 -5.15
C GLU A 160 -25.46 -7.79 -6.02
N VAL A 161 -24.99 -7.17 -7.10
CA VAL A 161 -23.89 -7.71 -7.92
C VAL A 161 -22.62 -7.88 -7.07
N VAL A 162 -22.31 -6.91 -6.20
CA VAL A 162 -21.18 -6.99 -5.26
C VAL A 162 -21.39 -8.10 -4.24
N LEU A 163 -22.57 -8.23 -3.64
CA LEU A 163 -22.88 -9.26 -2.65
C LEU A 163 -22.85 -10.66 -3.27
N THR A 164 -23.34 -10.80 -4.50
CA THR A 164 -23.26 -12.03 -5.29
C THR A 164 -21.80 -12.39 -5.53
N ALA A 165 -20.98 -11.40 -5.89
CA ALA A 165 -19.54 -11.59 -6.04
C ALA A 165 -18.88 -12.04 -4.73
N HIS A 166 -19.26 -11.46 -3.59
CA HIS A 166 -18.59 -11.71 -2.31
C HIS A 166 -19.12 -12.92 -1.54
N SER A 167 -20.19 -13.57 -2.01
CA SER A 167 -20.73 -14.76 -1.35
C SER A 167 -19.73 -15.94 -1.44
N PRO A 168 -19.36 -16.57 -0.32
CA PRO A 168 -18.38 -17.67 -0.26
C PRO A 168 -18.91 -19.02 -0.79
N SER A 169 -20.14 -19.08 -1.30
CA SER A 169 -20.82 -20.31 -1.73
C SER A 169 -20.48 -20.80 -3.15
N LEU A 170 -19.62 -20.09 -3.90
CA LEU A 170 -19.03 -20.61 -5.14
C LEU A 170 -17.76 -21.40 -4.76
N GLY A 171 -17.91 -22.70 -4.51
CA GLY A 171 -16.90 -23.53 -3.86
C GLY A 171 -15.73 -23.99 -4.75
N ALA A 172 -14.52 -23.93 -4.19
CA ALA A 172 -13.36 -24.75 -4.59
C ALA A 172 -12.68 -25.38 -3.35
N PRO A 173 -12.03 -26.56 -3.50
CA PRO A 173 -11.60 -27.41 -2.38
C PRO A 173 -10.27 -26.96 -1.74
N SER A 174 -10.22 -27.03 -0.40
CA SER A 174 -9.05 -26.64 0.41
C SER A 174 -7.95 -27.71 0.50
N LEU A 175 -6.68 -27.29 0.47
CA LEU A 175 -5.52 -28.09 0.86
C LEU A 175 -4.81 -27.44 2.06
N ARG A 176 -4.57 -28.25 3.10
CA ARG A 176 -3.82 -27.90 4.32
C ARG A 176 -2.33 -28.26 4.16
N THR A 177 -1.45 -27.47 4.76
CA THR A 177 -0.07 -27.92 5.04
C THR A 177 0.48 -27.38 6.37
N PHE A 178 1.29 -28.24 7.00
CA PHE A 178 1.88 -28.20 8.34
C PHE A 178 3.16 -27.33 8.44
N ALA A 179 3.49 -26.90 9.67
CA ALA A 179 4.70 -26.16 10.06
C ALA A 179 5.79 -27.07 10.69
N PRO A 180 7.08 -26.70 10.61
CA PRO A 180 8.14 -27.32 11.43
C PRO A 180 8.80 -26.37 12.44
N THR A 181 9.60 -27.00 13.32
CA THR A 181 9.97 -26.69 14.71
C THR A 181 11.22 -25.80 14.90
N ARG A 182 11.29 -25.12 16.06
CA ARG A 182 12.33 -24.17 16.55
C ARG A 182 13.71 -24.80 16.89
N PRO A 183 14.82 -24.03 16.77
CA PRO A 183 16.05 -24.23 17.55
C PRO A 183 16.32 -23.14 18.62
N GLN A 184 17.25 -23.45 19.52
CA GLN A 184 17.48 -22.88 20.87
C GLN A 184 18.20 -21.51 20.96
N ARG A 185 17.95 -20.81 22.09
CA ARG A 185 18.46 -19.50 22.54
C ARG A 185 19.98 -19.40 22.72
N LEU A 186 20.54 -18.24 22.40
CA LEU A 186 21.83 -17.73 22.89
C LEU A 186 21.60 -16.44 23.69
N MET A 187 22.29 -16.30 24.83
CA MET A 187 22.11 -15.28 25.84
C MET A 187 22.76 -13.93 25.50
N GLY A 188 22.05 -12.84 25.84
CA GLY A 188 22.60 -11.77 26.68
C GLY A 188 22.76 -10.39 26.05
N MET A 189 21.84 -9.47 26.37
CA MET A 189 22.08 -8.12 26.92
C MET A 189 20.72 -7.50 27.30
N GLY A 190 20.61 -7.00 28.53
CA GLY A 190 19.34 -6.64 29.16
C GLY A 190 18.72 -5.33 28.66
N GLY A 191 17.41 -5.38 28.42
CA GLY A 191 16.49 -4.25 28.31
C GLY A 191 15.12 -4.70 28.81
N ALA A 192 14.45 -3.87 29.61
CA ALA A 192 13.25 -4.23 30.36
C ALA A 192 12.10 -4.74 29.47
N ALA A 193 11.35 -5.70 30.01
CA ALA A 193 10.14 -6.24 29.40
C ALA A 193 9.10 -5.13 29.14
N GLY A 194 8.65 -4.98 27.88
CA GLY A 194 7.42 -4.21 27.61
C GLY A 194 7.22 -3.69 26.19
N ASP A 195 8.27 -3.36 25.45
CA ASP A 195 8.10 -2.65 24.18
C ASP A 195 7.96 -3.61 23.00
N LYS A 196 6.71 -3.98 22.70
CA LYS A 196 6.35 -4.81 21.53
C LYS A 196 6.30 -4.02 20.21
N GLY A 197 6.59 -2.72 20.22
CA GLY A 197 6.42 -1.86 19.05
C GLY A 197 7.67 -1.71 18.20
N LEU A 198 8.78 -1.36 18.85
CA LEU A 198 10.01 -0.93 18.19
C LEU A 198 11.23 -1.53 18.87
N TRP A 199 12.09 -2.15 18.06
CA TRP A 199 13.39 -2.67 18.48
C TRP A 199 14.48 -1.85 17.84
N THR A 200 15.48 -1.45 18.63
CA THR A 200 16.60 -0.62 18.16
C THR A 200 17.94 -1.30 18.46
N ALA A 201 18.91 -1.10 17.58
CA ALA A 201 20.29 -1.51 17.77
C ALA A 201 21.23 -0.46 17.15
N CYS A 202 22.44 -0.35 17.68
CA CYS A 202 23.46 0.53 17.11
C CYS A 202 24.64 -0.32 16.61
N CYS A 203 25.06 -0.08 15.37
CA CYS A 203 26.21 -0.74 14.75
C CYS A 203 27.17 0.33 14.21
N GLY A 204 28.17 0.72 15.02
CA GLY A 204 28.98 1.90 14.74
C GLY A 204 28.11 3.15 14.65
N ARG A 205 28.25 3.93 13.56
CA ARG A 205 27.44 5.14 13.30
C ARG A 205 26.07 4.87 12.69
N VAL A 206 25.66 3.61 12.59
CA VAL A 206 24.34 3.23 12.06
C VAL A 206 23.40 2.92 13.21
N HIS A 207 22.31 3.67 13.31
CA HIS A 207 21.16 3.29 14.11
C HIS A 207 20.25 2.41 13.26
N VAL A 208 19.98 1.21 13.73
CA VAL A 208 19.09 0.24 13.10
C VAL A 208 17.83 0.16 13.93
N SER A 209 16.66 0.30 13.30
CA SER A 209 15.39 0.12 13.99
C SER A 209 14.43 -0.75 13.20
N TYR A 210 13.72 -1.63 13.91
CA TYR A 210 12.70 -2.53 13.39
C TYR A 210 11.35 -2.14 13.97
N TRP A 211 10.44 -1.72 13.09
CA TRP A 211 9.15 -1.18 13.44
C TRP A 211 8.08 -2.23 13.14
N THR A 212 7.26 -2.59 14.11
CA THR A 212 6.12 -3.52 13.94
C THR A 212 4.79 -2.80 13.99
N GLU A 213 3.70 -3.56 13.83
CA GLU A 213 2.31 -3.10 13.96
C GLU A 213 1.96 -2.44 15.30
N HIS A 214 2.79 -2.61 16.34
CA HIS A 214 2.57 -2.01 17.66
C HIS A 214 3.41 -0.74 17.91
N THR A 215 4.19 -0.26 16.94
CA THR A 215 5.03 0.94 17.10
C THR A 215 4.16 2.16 17.44
N ASN A 216 4.39 2.84 18.55
CA ASN A 216 3.57 3.99 18.95
C ASN A 216 4.40 5.27 19.11
N ALA A 217 3.72 6.33 19.54
CA ALA A 217 4.31 7.64 19.78
C ALA A 217 5.47 7.66 20.80
N ALA A 218 5.43 6.79 21.82
CA ALA A 218 6.49 6.67 22.81
C ALA A 218 7.72 5.95 22.25
N ASP A 219 7.51 4.95 21.39
CA ASP A 219 8.60 4.27 20.68
C ASP A 219 9.40 5.24 19.80
N VAL A 220 8.72 6.13 19.08
CA VAL A 220 9.39 7.16 18.27
C VAL A 220 10.18 8.13 19.15
N ALA A 221 9.68 8.47 20.34
CA ALA A 221 10.41 9.31 21.30
C ALA A 221 11.66 8.62 21.87
N ARG A 222 11.60 7.29 22.10
CA ARG A 222 12.77 6.49 22.49
C ARG A 222 13.81 6.48 21.38
N MET A 223 13.39 6.24 20.13
CA MET A 223 14.26 6.30 18.95
C MET A 223 14.95 7.66 18.81
N HIS A 224 14.22 8.75 19.06
CA HIS A 224 14.78 10.11 19.06
C HIS A 224 15.97 10.22 20.03
N HIS A 225 15.79 9.73 21.26
CA HIS A 225 16.83 9.73 22.28
C HIS A 225 18.04 8.86 21.90
N ASP A 226 17.80 7.65 21.40
CA ASP A 226 18.87 6.72 20.97
C ASP A 226 19.73 7.33 19.86
N ILE A 227 19.10 7.99 18.88
CA ILE A 227 19.81 8.63 17.77
C ILE A 227 20.64 9.82 18.25
N ALA A 228 20.08 10.66 19.12
CA ALA A 228 20.80 11.79 19.70
C ALA A 228 22.01 11.32 20.54
N ALA A 229 21.83 10.28 21.35
CA ALA A 229 22.90 9.67 22.14
C ALA A 229 24.00 9.10 21.24
N LEU A 230 23.62 8.42 20.15
CA LEU A 230 24.58 7.88 19.18
C LEU A 230 25.38 8.98 18.48
N ALA A 231 24.71 10.04 18.02
CA ALA A 231 25.37 11.16 17.35
C ALA A 231 26.37 11.89 18.27
N SER A 232 26.01 12.04 19.55
CA SER A 232 26.89 12.59 20.57
C SER A 232 28.12 11.70 20.80
N LYS A 233 27.91 10.39 20.99
CA LYS A 233 28.97 9.40 21.18
C LYS A 233 29.97 9.34 20.02
N GLU A 234 29.46 9.39 18.79
CA GLU A 234 30.27 9.26 17.57
C GLU A 234 30.83 10.60 17.06
N GLY A 235 30.56 11.70 17.77
CA GLY A 235 31.08 13.04 17.45
C GLY A 235 30.67 13.54 16.06
N GLY A 236 29.46 13.21 15.59
CA GLY A 236 28.95 13.74 14.32
C GLY A 236 27.74 13.00 13.77
N PRO A 237 27.46 13.13 12.47
CA PRO A 237 26.26 12.57 11.88
C PRO A 237 26.20 11.04 11.95
N VAL A 238 24.97 10.54 11.94
CA VAL A 238 24.63 9.11 11.96
C VAL A 238 23.79 8.74 10.75
N ALA A 239 23.89 7.47 10.37
CA ALA A 239 23.05 6.86 9.35
C ALA A 239 21.91 6.11 10.02
N LEU A 240 20.72 6.16 9.43
CA LEU A 240 19.55 5.42 9.89
C LEU A 240 19.24 4.28 8.91
N LEU A 241 19.04 3.09 9.45
CA LEU A 241 18.53 1.94 8.72
C LEU A 241 17.20 1.51 9.36
N LEU A 242 16.10 1.81 8.69
CA LEU A 242 14.75 1.59 9.19
C LEU A 242 14.16 0.38 8.51
N PHE A 243 13.66 -0.57 9.28
CA PHE A 243 12.85 -1.69 8.82
C PHE A 243 11.42 -1.45 9.23
N ALA A 244 10.51 -1.40 8.26
CA ALA A 244 9.09 -1.27 8.54
C ALA A 244 8.34 -2.48 8.00
N ASP A 245 7.64 -3.17 8.90
CA ASP A 245 6.68 -4.22 8.55
C ASP A 245 5.53 -3.65 7.66
N PRO A 246 5.02 -4.42 6.70
CA PRO A 246 3.68 -4.27 6.09
C PRO A 246 2.53 -3.80 6.99
N GLN A 247 2.63 -4.01 8.29
CA GLN A 247 1.59 -3.66 9.27
C GLN A 247 1.99 -2.54 10.22
N THR A 248 3.20 -1.98 10.11
CA THR A 248 3.68 -0.90 11.00
C THR A 248 2.69 0.27 11.03
N PRO A 249 2.30 0.78 12.21
CA PRO A 249 1.27 1.78 12.34
C PRO A 249 1.83 3.19 12.15
N LEU A 250 2.83 3.34 11.26
CA LEU A 250 3.18 4.64 10.67
C LEU A 250 1.97 5.28 10.00
N SER A 251 0.94 4.47 9.76
CA SER A 251 -0.43 4.84 9.45
C SER A 251 -1.15 5.74 10.45
N GLN A 252 -0.84 5.65 11.74
CA GLN A 252 -1.47 6.46 12.75
C GLN A 252 -0.94 7.89 12.62
N ALA A 253 -1.87 8.84 12.51
CA ALA A 253 -1.53 10.25 12.31
C ALA A 253 -0.57 10.77 13.38
N GLU A 254 -0.70 10.32 14.64
CA GLU A 254 0.20 10.70 15.73
C GLU A 254 1.63 10.16 15.53
N ALA A 255 1.79 8.85 15.24
CA ALA A 255 3.10 8.24 14.99
C ALA A 255 3.81 8.89 13.79
N ARG A 256 3.06 9.19 12.71
CA ARG A 256 3.57 9.93 11.55
C ARG A 256 4.03 11.34 11.92
N THR A 257 3.19 12.08 12.64
CA THR A 257 3.49 13.46 13.06
C THR A 257 4.73 13.51 13.95
N ARG A 258 4.86 12.56 14.88
CA ARG A 258 6.05 12.44 15.73
C ARG A 258 7.29 12.01 14.96
N THR A 259 7.16 11.09 14.00
CA THR A 259 8.29 10.68 13.15
C THR A 259 8.79 11.87 12.34
N ALA A 260 7.88 12.65 11.73
CA ALA A 260 8.23 13.87 11.02
C ALA A 260 8.84 14.94 11.93
N ALA A 261 8.35 15.10 13.17
CA ALA A 261 8.92 16.02 14.15
C ALA A 261 10.33 15.59 14.59
N MET A 262 10.53 14.31 14.92
CA MET A 262 11.83 13.73 15.26
C MET A 262 12.85 13.95 14.15
N LEU A 263 12.48 13.66 12.90
CA LEU A 263 13.38 13.83 11.76
C LEU A 263 13.72 15.31 11.50
N ARG A 264 12.76 16.22 11.72
CA ARG A 264 13.01 17.67 11.70
C ARG A 264 13.97 18.12 12.79
N GLU A 265 13.85 17.61 14.01
CA GLU A 265 14.74 17.96 15.12
C GLU A 265 16.16 17.40 14.88
N LEU A 266 16.25 16.16 14.39
CA LEU A 266 17.50 15.46 14.15
C LEU A 266 18.13 15.72 12.78
N HIS A 267 17.57 16.58 11.94
CA HIS A 267 18.01 16.79 10.55
C HIS A 267 19.50 17.14 10.43
N ARG A 268 20.10 17.76 11.46
CA ARG A 268 21.54 18.10 11.50
C ARG A 268 22.45 16.93 11.87
N VAL A 269 21.91 15.95 12.57
CA VAL A 269 22.65 14.78 13.04
C VAL A 269 22.38 13.54 12.18
N ILE A 270 21.36 13.55 11.33
CA ILE A 270 21.09 12.47 10.38
C ILE A 270 21.73 12.80 9.03
N GLU A 271 22.63 11.94 8.57
CA GLU A 271 23.26 12.06 7.25
C GLU A 271 22.44 11.39 6.15
N SER A 272 22.00 10.17 6.42
CA SER A 272 21.31 9.33 5.45
C SER A 272 20.30 8.43 6.14
N VAL A 273 19.21 8.13 5.43
CA VAL A 273 18.15 7.23 5.86
C VAL A 273 17.88 6.22 4.77
N ALA A 274 18.12 4.94 5.08
CA ALA A 274 17.71 3.82 4.26
C ALA A 274 16.49 3.17 4.89
N LEU A 275 15.37 3.13 4.16
CA LEU A 275 14.17 2.42 4.57
C LEU A 275 14.08 1.11 3.81
N VAL A 276 14.02 0.00 4.53
CA VAL A 276 13.77 -1.32 4.00
C VAL A 276 12.31 -1.69 4.27
N THR A 277 11.56 -1.92 3.21
CA THR A 277 10.18 -2.44 3.27
C THR A 277 10.18 -3.83 2.65
N PRO A 278 10.38 -4.90 3.44
CA PRO A 278 10.42 -6.25 2.91
C PRO A 278 9.10 -6.59 2.21
N GLY A 279 9.20 -7.06 0.98
CA GLY A 279 8.06 -7.47 0.15
C GLY A 279 7.83 -6.56 -1.06
N SER A 280 7.68 -7.19 -2.23
CA SER A 280 7.28 -6.52 -3.45
C SER A 280 5.79 -6.16 -3.41
N GLY A 281 5.41 -4.94 -3.81
CA GLY A 281 4.00 -4.62 -4.06
C GLY A 281 3.57 -3.22 -3.65
N MET A 282 2.27 -3.09 -3.39
CA MET A 282 1.63 -1.81 -3.07
C MET A 282 2.14 -1.21 -1.74
N TRP A 283 2.58 -2.04 -0.79
CA TRP A 283 3.11 -1.55 0.48
C TRP A 283 4.41 -0.75 0.32
N SER A 284 5.36 -1.23 -0.50
CA SER A 284 6.61 -0.48 -0.73
C SER A 284 6.32 0.89 -1.35
N ILE A 285 5.29 0.97 -2.20
CA ILE A 285 4.83 2.22 -2.82
C ILE A 285 4.18 3.14 -1.79
N VAL A 286 3.24 2.63 -0.98
CA VAL A 286 2.55 3.41 0.06
C VAL A 286 3.57 3.95 1.07
N MET A 287 4.46 3.09 1.56
CA MET A 287 5.52 3.50 2.49
C MET A 287 6.47 4.49 1.85
N SER A 288 6.92 4.25 0.61
CA SER A 288 7.77 5.20 -0.12
C SER A 288 7.07 6.54 -0.32
N SER A 289 5.75 6.57 -0.52
CA SER A 289 4.98 7.81 -0.60
C SER A 289 4.92 8.52 0.74
N MET A 290 4.57 7.81 1.81
CA MET A 290 4.49 8.40 3.16
C MET A 290 5.82 8.98 3.62
N PHE A 291 6.91 8.25 3.40
CA PHE A 291 8.23 8.74 3.74
C PHE A 291 8.68 9.90 2.84
N ARG A 292 8.20 9.96 1.59
CA ARG A 292 8.42 11.12 0.73
C ARG A 292 7.64 12.35 1.22
N ASP A 293 6.45 12.17 1.76
CA ASP A 293 5.70 13.26 2.39
C ASP A 293 6.43 13.78 3.64
N ILE A 294 6.94 12.86 4.47
CA ILE A 294 7.81 13.20 5.61
C ILE A 294 9.09 13.92 5.15
N ASP A 295 9.74 13.46 4.08
CA ASP A 295 10.93 14.09 3.49
C ASP A 295 10.61 15.52 3.01
N ALA A 296 9.49 15.70 2.31
CA ALA A 296 9.03 17.01 1.86
C ALA A 296 8.76 17.98 3.02
N GLU A 297 8.29 17.48 4.16
CA GLU A 297 8.06 18.26 5.38
C GLU A 297 9.35 18.57 6.18
N THR A 298 10.42 17.78 6.01
CA THR A 298 11.56 17.80 6.94
C THR A 298 12.73 18.71 6.55
N THR A 299 12.69 19.40 5.40
CA THR A 299 13.80 20.21 4.84
C THR A 299 15.04 19.33 4.50
N PRO A 300 15.57 19.36 3.27
CA PRO A 300 16.35 18.25 2.74
C PRO A 300 17.83 18.27 3.15
N SER A 301 18.14 18.05 4.43
CA SER A 301 19.53 17.81 4.87
C SER A 301 19.92 16.35 4.77
N ALA A 302 19.04 15.45 5.20
CA ALA A 302 19.26 14.01 5.15
C ALA A 302 18.94 13.46 3.76
N ARG A 303 19.68 12.45 3.33
CA ARG A 303 19.47 11.79 2.04
C ARG A 303 18.70 10.51 2.26
N TRP A 304 17.65 10.32 1.46
CA TRP A 304 16.70 9.23 1.65
C TRP A 304 16.70 8.28 0.47
N LYS A 305 16.60 6.98 0.74
CA LYS A 305 16.33 5.96 -0.29
C LYS A 305 15.56 4.78 0.31
N THR A 306 14.61 4.26 -0.45
CA THR A 306 13.84 3.08 -0.09
C THR A 306 14.37 1.85 -0.82
N PHE A 307 14.28 0.69 -0.17
CA PHE A 307 14.82 -0.59 -0.64
C PHE A 307 13.84 -1.72 -0.32
N GLU A 308 13.80 -2.72 -1.19
CA GLU A 308 13.04 -3.95 -0.96
C GLU A 308 13.84 -4.98 -0.15
N GLU A 309 15.17 -4.87 -0.19
CA GLU A 309 16.10 -5.80 0.44
C GLU A 309 17.10 -5.07 1.34
N LEU A 310 17.61 -5.78 2.35
CA LEU A 310 18.55 -5.26 3.34
C LEU A 310 19.93 -4.96 2.72
N GLU A 311 20.46 -5.85 1.91
CA GLU A 311 21.82 -5.78 1.39
C GLU A 311 22.05 -4.52 0.54
N PRO A 312 21.19 -4.21 -0.45
CA PRO A 312 21.32 -2.97 -1.21
C PRO A 312 21.19 -1.72 -0.34
N ALA A 313 20.38 -1.77 0.72
CA ALA A 313 20.22 -0.67 1.66
C ALA A 313 21.51 -0.39 2.44
N VAL A 314 22.15 -1.44 2.95
CA VAL A 314 23.42 -1.34 3.67
C VAL A 314 24.54 -0.88 2.73
N ASP A 315 24.64 -1.45 1.53
CA ASP A 315 25.70 -1.06 0.60
C ASP A 315 25.57 0.41 0.21
N TRP A 316 24.35 0.90 -0.01
CA TRP A 316 24.11 2.32 -0.23
C TRP A 316 24.52 3.19 0.98
N LEU A 317 24.17 2.81 2.21
CA LEU A 317 24.62 3.54 3.40
C LEU A 317 26.16 3.56 3.51
N ARG A 318 26.83 2.48 3.14
CA ARG A 318 28.30 2.37 3.15
C ARG A 318 28.95 3.28 2.13
N GLU A 319 28.48 3.27 0.89
CA GLU A 319 28.96 4.16 -0.17
C GLU A 319 28.86 5.63 0.25
N ARG A 320 27.75 6.01 0.90
CA ARG A 320 27.55 7.38 1.40
C ARG A 320 28.50 7.73 2.53
N SER A 321 28.63 6.84 3.51
CA SER A 321 29.54 7.07 4.63
C SER A 321 31.01 7.19 4.18
N GLN A 322 31.42 6.40 3.17
CA GLN A 322 32.76 6.47 2.58
C GLN A 322 33.06 7.82 1.93
N GLN A 323 32.08 8.47 1.29
CA GLN A 323 32.25 9.82 0.72
C GLN A 323 32.61 10.86 1.78
N HIS A 324 32.32 10.58 3.05
CA HIS A 324 32.61 11.44 4.19
C HIS A 324 33.75 10.92 5.09
N GLY A 325 34.50 9.90 4.63
CA GLY A 325 35.61 9.31 5.41
C GLY A 325 35.14 8.55 6.66
N ARG A 326 33.90 8.08 6.68
CA ARG A 326 33.27 7.43 7.84
C ARG A 326 33.11 5.92 7.60
N HIS A 327 33.12 5.15 8.69
CA HIS A 327 33.00 3.70 8.63
C HIS A 327 31.58 3.24 8.95
N VAL A 328 30.94 2.54 8.02
CA VAL A 328 29.72 1.76 8.25
C VAL A 328 30.07 0.27 8.28
N PRO A 329 29.63 -0.48 9.31
CA PRO A 329 29.88 -1.92 9.42
C PRO A 329 29.39 -2.71 8.20
N ARG A 330 30.01 -3.88 7.96
CA ARG A 330 29.61 -4.78 6.87
C ARG A 330 28.19 -5.32 7.10
N ALA A 331 27.47 -5.57 6.00
CA ALA A 331 26.10 -6.08 6.01
C ALA A 331 25.88 -7.32 6.90
N LYS A 332 26.86 -8.23 7.00
CA LYS A 332 26.76 -9.40 7.89
C LYS A 332 26.53 -9.06 9.36
N PHE A 333 27.10 -7.95 9.85
CA PHE A 333 26.95 -7.51 11.24
C PHE A 333 25.60 -6.86 11.47
N ILE A 334 25.17 -6.02 10.53
CA ILE A 334 23.85 -5.39 10.55
C ILE A 334 22.75 -6.44 10.44
N ARG A 335 22.92 -7.45 9.59
CA ARG A 335 22.03 -8.60 9.48
C ARG A 335 21.93 -9.36 10.80
N GLY A 336 23.06 -9.66 11.44
CA GLY A 336 23.03 -10.33 12.76
C GLY A 336 22.25 -9.53 13.81
N ALA A 337 22.35 -8.19 13.78
CA ALA A 337 21.52 -7.34 14.64
C ALA A 337 20.03 -7.44 14.28
N ILE A 338 19.67 -7.36 13.00
CA ILE A 338 18.27 -7.44 12.55
C ILE A 338 17.66 -8.80 12.85
N ASP A 339 18.39 -9.89 12.62
CA ASP A 339 17.93 -11.24 12.92
C ASP A 339 17.66 -11.39 14.42
N ALA A 340 18.50 -10.80 15.27
CA ALA A 340 18.26 -10.75 16.72
C ALA A 340 17.00 -9.94 17.07
N LEU A 341 16.83 -8.73 16.50
CA LEU A 341 15.63 -7.90 16.72
C LEU A 341 14.35 -8.62 16.26
N ARG A 342 14.41 -9.34 15.13
CA ARG A 342 13.28 -10.10 14.60
C ARG A 342 12.92 -11.28 15.49
N VAL A 343 13.91 -12.06 15.95
CA VAL A 343 13.68 -13.17 16.87
C VAL A 343 13.09 -12.66 18.20
N GLU A 344 13.56 -11.52 18.71
CA GLU A 344 12.97 -10.87 19.89
C GLU A 344 11.51 -10.46 19.65
N ALA A 345 11.21 -9.87 18.50
CA ALA A 345 9.85 -9.51 18.12
C ALA A 345 8.91 -10.71 18.05
N GLU A 346 9.37 -11.81 17.43
CA GLU A 346 8.58 -13.04 17.30
C GLU A 346 8.43 -13.80 18.62
N THR A 347 9.39 -13.69 19.55
CA THR A 347 9.37 -14.43 20.82
C THR A 347 8.71 -13.65 21.97
N GLY A 348 8.73 -12.32 21.94
CA GLY A 348 8.12 -11.45 22.95
C GLY A 348 6.58 -11.39 22.91
N GLY A 349 5.96 -11.93 21.86
CA GLY A 349 4.50 -11.97 21.70
C GLY A 349 3.78 -13.07 22.49
N SER A 350 4.48 -14.11 22.95
CA SER A 350 3.86 -15.34 23.50
C SER A 350 3.92 -15.49 25.03
N GLY A 351 4.23 -14.42 25.76
CA GLY A 351 4.35 -14.39 27.22
C GLY A 351 3.08 -13.92 27.92
#